data_AF-A0A7V2XAF9-F1
#
_entry.id   AF-A0A7V2XAF9-F1
#
_cell.length_a   1.000
_cell.length_b   1.000
_cell.length_c   1.000
_cell.angle_alpha   90.00
_cell.angle_beta   90.00
_cell.angle_gamma   90.00
#
_symmetry.space_group_name_H-M   'P 1'
#
loop_
_entity.id
_entity.type
_entity.pdbx_description
1 polymer ?
#
loop_
_entity_poly.entity_id
_entity_poly.type
_entity_poly.pdbx_seq_one_letter_code
_entity_poly.pdbx_strand_id
1 'polypeptide(L)'
;MNSGWHQVERILPVPGDAGSIAYDLLPYEELESLPRGEGRRESLFDSRGIAKGSDRVEPYIFFPMGIPRVGAMRQRGHHAVAFIGRLHFDDPHIFNRHFVFRRGAP
;
A
#
# COMPACT_ATOMS: atom_id res chain seq x y z
N MET A 1 30.09 -5.66 -0.10
CA MET A 1 28.81 -6.36 0.11
C MET A 1 28.42 -6.25 1.57
N ASN A 2 27.27 -5.64 1.88
CA ASN A 2 26.64 -5.71 3.21
C ASN A 2 25.49 -6.71 3.11
N SER A 3 25.73 -8.00 3.34
CA SER A 3 24.63 -8.98 3.43
C SER A 3 24.09 -8.96 4.87
N GLY A 4 22.81 -8.60 5.02
CA GLY A 4 22.12 -8.55 6.31
C GLY A 4 21.08 -7.42 6.42
N TRP A 5 21.13 -6.42 5.52
CA TRP A 5 20.21 -5.29 5.51
C TRP A 5 19.59 -5.12 4.13
N HIS A 6 18.31 -5.49 3.99
CA HIS A 6 17.52 -5.23 2.79
C HIS A 6 16.90 -3.83 2.91
N GLN A 7 17.56 -2.83 2.34
CA GLN A 7 17.06 -1.46 2.31
C GLN A 7 17.15 -0.90 0.90
N VAL A 8 16.25 0.04 0.58
CA VAL A 8 16.33 0.81 -0.66
C VAL A 8 17.54 1.73 -0.56
N GLU A 9 18.60 1.44 -1.32
CA GLU A 9 19.81 2.26 -1.33
C GLU A 9 19.64 3.53 -2.19
N ARG A 10 18.87 3.42 -3.27
CA ARG A 10 18.61 4.54 -4.19
C ARG A 10 17.35 4.30 -5.01
N ILE A 11 16.64 5.37 -5.32
CA ILE A 11 15.57 5.42 -6.32
C ILE A 11 16.05 6.31 -7.45
N LEU A 12 16.01 5.81 -8.69
CA LEU A 12 16.40 6.55 -9.89
C LEU A 12 15.25 6.50 -10.89
N PRO A 13 14.94 7.61 -11.57
CA PRO A 13 14.01 7.58 -12.69
C PRO A 13 14.65 6.80 -13.85
N VAL A 14 13.89 5.89 -14.44
CA VAL A 14 14.27 5.19 -15.68
C VAL A 14 13.37 5.73 -16.78
N PRO A 15 13.90 6.05 -17.98
CA PRO A 15 13.07 6.45 -19.12
C PRO A 15 11.98 5.41 -19.37
N GLY A 16 10.75 5.87 -19.59
CA GLY A 16 9.62 4.98 -19.89
C GLY A 16 9.90 4.14 -21.14
N ASP A 17 9.63 2.85 -21.04
CA ASP A 17 9.73 1.90 -22.14
C ASP A 17 8.49 1.92 -23.04
N ALA A 18 8.58 1.25 -24.20
CA ALA A 18 7.42 0.96 -25.03
C ALA A 18 6.52 -0.06 -24.31
N GLY A 19 5.64 0.44 -23.44
CA GLY A 19 4.80 -0.38 -22.55
C GLY A 19 4.38 0.34 -21.27
N SER A 20 5.01 1.48 -20.96
CA SER A 20 4.67 2.30 -19.81
C SER A 20 3.25 2.87 -19.89
N ILE A 21 2.48 2.71 -18.82
CA ILE A 21 1.16 3.31 -18.67
C ILE A 21 1.31 4.62 -17.89
N ALA A 22 0.85 5.73 -18.48
CA ALA A 22 0.76 6.99 -17.76
C ALA A 22 -0.33 6.88 -16.68
N TYR A 23 -0.01 7.32 -15.47
CA TYR A 23 -0.95 7.39 -14.36
C TYR A 23 -0.70 8.67 -13.56
N ASP A 24 -1.75 9.15 -12.91
CA ASP A 24 -1.69 10.29 -12.03
C ASP A 24 -1.61 9.84 -10.57
N LEU A 25 -0.84 10.58 -9.77
CA LEU A 25 -0.84 10.45 -8.32
C LEU A 25 -1.97 11.31 -7.76
N LEU A 26 -3.02 10.66 -7.27
CA LEU A 26 -4.17 11.33 -6.66
C LEU A 26 -4.13 11.22 -5.13
N PRO A 27 -4.76 12.16 -4.40
CA PRO A 27 -5.00 12.03 -2.97
C PRO A 27 -5.72 10.73 -2.64
N TYR A 28 -5.40 10.14 -1.49
CA TYR A 28 -5.92 8.82 -1.12
C TYR A 28 -7.45 8.79 -0.99
N GLU A 29 -8.05 9.88 -0.51
CA GLU A 29 -9.50 10.05 -0.37
C GLU A 29 -10.20 10.04 -1.74
N GLU A 30 -9.53 10.49 -2.80
CA GLU A 30 -10.07 10.40 -4.17
C GLU A 30 -10.07 8.96 -4.67
N LEU A 31 -9.06 8.16 -4.31
CA LEU A 31 -9.00 6.74 -4.67
C LEU A 31 -10.15 5.94 -4.04
N GLU A 32 -10.68 6.36 -2.89
CA GLU A 32 -11.86 5.74 -2.25
C GLU A 32 -13.16 6.04 -3.01
N SER A 33 -13.15 6.96 -3.99
CA SER A 33 -14.34 7.35 -4.75
C SER A 33 -13.97 7.99 -6.10
N LEU A 34 -13.39 7.21 -7.02
CA LEU A 34 -12.95 7.70 -8.32
C LEU A 34 -14.14 8.02 -9.25
N PRO A 35 -14.10 9.12 -10.02
CA PRO A 35 -15.11 9.39 -11.03
C PRO A 35 -15.03 8.36 -12.18
N ARG A 36 -16.19 7.81 -12.58
CA ARG A 36 -16.34 6.77 -13.62
C ARG A 36 -17.04 7.30 -14.90
N GLY A 37 -17.23 8.62 -15.00
CA GLY A 37 -18.05 9.27 -16.02
C GLY A 37 -19.54 9.32 -15.64
N GLU A 38 -20.30 10.25 -16.24
CA GLU A 38 -21.77 10.37 -16.06
C GLU A 38 -22.21 10.50 -14.58
N GLY A 39 -21.42 11.17 -13.74
CA GLY A 39 -21.71 11.34 -12.32
C GLY A 39 -21.55 10.07 -11.46
N ARG A 40 -21.16 8.94 -12.07
CA ARG A 40 -20.90 7.69 -11.35
C ARG A 40 -19.54 7.77 -10.63
N ARG A 41 -19.47 7.15 -9.44
CA ARG A 41 -18.23 7.01 -8.68
C ARG A 41 -17.98 5.55 -8.32
N GLU A 42 -16.72 5.18 -8.22
CA GLU A 42 -16.30 3.84 -7.87
C GLU A 42 -15.03 3.88 -7.02
N SER A 43 -15.00 3.11 -5.92
CA SER A 43 -13.77 2.96 -5.13
C SER A 43 -12.73 2.11 -5.86
N LEU A 44 -11.45 2.44 -5.70
CA LEU A 44 -10.32 1.57 -6.07
C LEU A 44 -10.38 0.22 -5.32
N PHE A 45 -10.99 0.20 -4.15
CA PHE A 45 -11.10 -0.97 -3.28
C PHE A 45 -12.44 -1.71 -3.46
N ASP A 46 -12.42 -3.03 -3.29
CA ASP A 46 -13.64 -3.86 -3.20
C ASP A 46 -14.34 -3.69 -1.84
N SER A 47 -15.48 -4.37 -1.65
CA SER A 47 -16.24 -4.33 -0.38
C SER A 47 -15.50 -4.88 0.83
N ARG A 48 -14.33 -5.52 0.65
CA ARG A 48 -13.45 -6.01 1.71
C ARG A 48 -12.22 -5.11 1.88
N GLY A 49 -12.22 -3.95 1.22
CA GLY A 49 -11.11 -3.02 1.24
C GLY A 49 -9.88 -3.53 0.51
N ILE A 50 -10.00 -4.38 -0.52
CA ILE A 50 -8.85 -4.87 -1.30
C ILE A 50 -8.81 -4.15 -2.65
N ALA A 51 -7.65 -3.58 -3.00
CA ALA A 51 -7.49 -2.83 -4.24
C ALA A 51 -7.64 -3.75 -5.46
N LYS A 52 -8.44 -3.30 -6.42
CA LYS A 52 -8.68 -4.00 -7.68
C LYS A 52 -7.38 -4.06 -8.49
N GLY A 53 -7.09 -5.20 -9.11
CA GLY A 53 -5.89 -5.40 -9.93
C GLY A 53 -4.56 -5.49 -9.16
N SER A 54 -4.59 -5.49 -7.82
CA SER A 54 -3.38 -5.59 -6.98
C SER A 54 -3.03 -7.03 -6.56
N ASP A 55 -3.44 -8.03 -7.35
CA ASP A 55 -3.18 -9.44 -7.04
C ASP A 55 -1.70 -9.78 -7.01
N ARG A 56 -1.36 -10.71 -6.13
CA ARG A 56 -0.01 -11.27 -6.03
C ARG A 56 -0.04 -12.79 -5.81
N VAL A 57 1.12 -13.42 -5.81
CA VAL A 57 1.28 -14.89 -5.72
C VAL A 57 1.23 -15.41 -4.28
N GLU A 58 1.44 -14.53 -3.31
CA GLU A 58 1.47 -14.79 -1.87
C GLU A 58 0.24 -15.54 -1.33
N PRO A 59 -1.00 -15.36 -1.83
CA PRO A 59 -2.14 -16.14 -1.35
C PRO A 59 -1.97 -17.65 -1.56
N TYR A 60 -1.20 -18.09 -2.56
CA TYR A 60 -0.93 -19.52 -2.80
C TYR A 60 0.09 -20.09 -1.81
N ILE A 61 0.93 -19.24 -1.21
CA ILE A 61 1.98 -19.61 -0.26
C ILE A 61 1.45 -19.51 1.18
N PHE A 62 0.67 -18.47 1.47
CA PHE A 62 0.19 -18.11 2.80
C PHE A 62 -1.30 -18.43 3.01
N PHE A 63 -1.89 -19.30 2.19
CA PHE A 63 -3.28 -19.73 2.37
C PHE A 63 -3.61 -20.28 3.79
N PRO A 64 -2.70 -20.99 4.50
CA PRO A 64 -3.05 -21.54 5.83
C PRO A 64 -3.28 -20.46 6.89
N MET A 65 -2.86 -19.23 6.62
CA MET A 65 -2.91 -18.10 7.55
C MET A 65 -4.31 -17.48 7.63
N GLY A 66 -5.23 -17.88 6.75
CA GLY A 66 -6.62 -17.37 6.75
C GLY A 66 -6.76 -15.92 6.31
N ILE A 67 -5.71 -15.28 5.81
CA ILE A 67 -5.73 -13.90 5.31
C ILE A 67 -6.10 -13.91 3.82
N PRO A 68 -7.23 -13.30 3.42
CA PRO A 68 -7.60 -13.25 2.01
C PRO A 68 -6.62 -12.40 1.20
N ARG A 69 -6.25 -12.85 0.00
CA ARG A 69 -5.42 -12.10 -0.97
C ARG A 69 -4.20 -11.43 -0.31
N VAL A 70 -3.39 -12.23 0.40
CA VAL A 70 -2.10 -11.78 0.97
C VAL A 70 -1.28 -11.01 -0.08
N GLY A 71 -0.64 -9.92 0.35
CA GLY A 71 0.20 -9.07 -0.51
C GLY A 71 -0.57 -8.08 -1.38
N ALA A 72 -1.90 -8.22 -1.52
CA ALA A 72 -2.73 -7.24 -2.19
C ALA A 72 -2.78 -5.93 -1.40
N MET A 73 -2.82 -4.82 -2.13
CA MET A 73 -2.97 -3.49 -1.52
C MET A 73 -4.36 -3.38 -0.87
N ARG A 74 -4.43 -2.69 0.27
CA ARG A 74 -5.67 -2.61 1.05
C ARG A 74 -6.03 -1.17 1.41
N GLN A 75 -7.33 -0.97 1.63
CA GLN A 75 -7.84 0.25 2.18
C GLN A 75 -7.34 0.41 3.62
N ARG A 76 -7.12 1.64 4.08
CA ARG A 76 -6.81 1.92 5.48
C ARG A 76 -7.87 1.24 6.38
N GLY A 77 -7.42 0.67 7.49
CA GLY A 77 -8.28 -0.11 8.41
C GLY A 77 -8.63 -1.54 7.97
N HIS A 78 -8.29 -1.98 6.75
CA HIS A 78 -8.60 -3.33 6.27
C HIS A 78 -7.38 -4.26 6.21
N HIS A 79 -6.24 -3.82 6.75
CA HIS A 79 -4.98 -4.58 6.73
C HIS A 79 -4.92 -5.61 7.84
N ALA A 80 -4.48 -6.83 7.51
CA ALA A 80 -4.03 -7.77 8.52
C ALA A 80 -2.70 -7.26 9.10
N VAL A 81 -2.66 -7.09 10.42
CA VAL A 81 -1.48 -6.59 11.15
C VAL A 81 -0.52 -7.69 11.59
N ALA A 82 -0.94 -8.95 11.43
CA ALA A 82 -0.14 -10.14 11.69
C ALA A 82 -0.59 -11.30 10.81
N PHE A 83 0.35 -12.19 10.52
CA PHE A 83 0.10 -13.43 9.78
C PHE A 83 -0.42 -14.55 10.69
N ILE A 84 0.09 -14.64 11.92
CA ILE A 84 -0.41 -15.53 12.99
C ILE A 84 -0.55 -14.69 14.26
N GLY A 85 -1.59 -15.00 15.04
CA GLY A 85 -1.81 -14.39 16.34
C GLY A 85 -2.43 -13.00 16.25
N ARG A 86 -2.32 -12.24 17.35
CA ARG A 86 -2.89 -10.90 17.49
C ARG A 86 -1.77 -9.94 17.82
N LEU A 87 -1.54 -8.97 16.94
CA LEU A 87 -0.63 -7.86 17.21
C LEU A 87 -1.43 -6.62 17.60
N HIS A 88 -0.91 -5.91 18.57
CA HIS A 88 -1.48 -4.70 19.14
C HIS A 88 -0.52 -3.55 18.81
N PHE A 89 -0.96 -2.62 17.97
CA PHE A 89 -0.22 -1.40 17.62
C PHE A 89 -0.67 -0.28 18.55
N ASP A 90 -0.24 -0.33 19.80
CA ASP A 90 -0.86 0.45 20.87
C ASP A 90 -0.06 1.72 21.25
N ASP A 91 0.99 2.07 20.51
CA ASP A 91 1.73 3.31 20.77
C ASP A 91 1.37 4.41 19.78
N PRO A 92 0.33 5.24 20.07
CA PRO A 92 -0.06 6.35 19.22
C PRO A 92 1.01 7.45 19.13
N HIS A 93 2.07 7.39 19.96
CA HIS A 93 3.15 8.37 20.01
C HIS A 93 4.44 7.89 19.34
N ILE A 94 4.47 6.68 18.77
CA ILE A 94 5.68 6.09 18.17
C ILE A 94 6.31 7.01 17.11
N PHE A 95 5.49 7.68 16.29
CA PHE A 95 6.00 8.61 15.29
C PHE A 95 6.62 9.87 15.90
N ASN A 96 5.96 10.47 16.89
CA ASN A 96 6.47 11.65 17.58
C ASN A 96 7.75 11.37 18.36
N ARG A 97 7.93 10.13 18.85
CA ARG A 97 9.12 9.71 19.58
C ARG A 97 10.34 9.51 18.67
N HIS A 98 10.12 8.96 17.48
CA HIS A 98 11.20 8.49 16.62
C HIS A 98 11.49 9.35 15.40
N PHE A 99 10.57 10.25 15.01
CA PHE A 99 10.71 11.08 13.83
C PHE A 99 10.52 12.56 14.16
N VAL A 100 11.37 13.40 13.58
CA VAL A 100 11.19 14.85 13.54
C VAL A 100 10.87 15.22 12.10
N PHE A 101 9.69 15.78 11.87
CA PHE A 101 9.32 16.28 10.56
C PHE A 101 10.18 17.51 10.22
N ARG A 102 11.18 17.32 9.35
CA ARG A 102 11.90 18.45 8.75
C ARG A 102 11.14 18.89 7.51
N ARG A 103 10.46 20.03 7.63
CA ARG A 103 9.96 20.74 6.46
C ARG A 103 11.18 21.25 5.69
N GLY A 104 11.33 20.85 4.42
CA GLY A 104 12.43 21.31 3.56
C GLY A 104 12.48 22.84 3.54
N ALA A 105 13.69 23.40 3.57
CA ALA A 105 13.90 24.82 3.38
C ALA A 105 13.31 25.26 2.02
N PRO A 106 12.82 26.51 1.90
CA PRO A 106 12.26 27.03 0.66
C PRO A 106 13.23 26.96 -0.52
#